data_AF-A0A537QF33-F1
#
_entry.id   AF-A0A537QF33-F1
#
_cell.length_a   1.000
_cell.length_b   1.000
_cell.length_c   1.000
_cell.angle_alpha   90.00
_cell.angle_beta   90.00
_cell.angle_gamma   90.00
#
_symmetry.space_group_name_H-M   'P 1'
#
loop_
_entity.id
_entity.type
_entity.pdbx_description
1 polymer ?
#
loop_
_entity_poly.entity_id
_entity_poly.type
_entity_poly.pdbx_seq_one_letter_code
_entity_poly.pdbx_strand_id
1 'polypeptide(L)'
;MLNRIFPKHFNNTYSGHRLAIWLFALVVLMELSMGTNSIINTRTVAMSADGIPLDRYGAGGADAVIALFAIAGLFRVLLALQGVLVLIRYRAMIPFMYLLLLILHLGSKALLLLNPVAKSGVSTAQLGSAFVFAIIGMLLIGFVLSTLNKANSPG
;
A
#
# COMPACT_ATOMS: atom_id res chain seq x y z
N MET A 1 -21.02 -2.94 -10.81
CA MET A 1 -19.72 -2.68 -10.17
C MET A 1 -19.47 -3.60 -8.96
N LEU A 2 -20.43 -3.77 -8.05
CA LEU A 2 -20.27 -4.60 -6.84
C LEU A 2 -19.88 -6.07 -7.14
N ASN A 3 -20.49 -6.71 -8.14
CA ASN A 3 -20.12 -8.09 -8.57
C ASN A 3 -18.69 -8.23 -9.12
N ARG A 4 -17.99 -7.13 -9.44
CA ARG A 4 -16.58 -7.16 -9.85
C ARG A 4 -15.64 -6.94 -8.66
N ILE A 5 -16.06 -6.14 -7.68
CA ILE A 5 -15.32 -5.94 -6.44
C ILE A 5 -15.43 -7.18 -5.55
N PHE A 6 -16.60 -7.81 -5.52
CA PHE A 6 -16.87 -9.07 -4.83
C PHE A 6 -17.31 -10.13 -5.83
N PRO A 7 -16.37 -10.75 -6.57
CA PRO A 7 -16.70 -11.80 -7.52
C PRO A 7 -17.27 -13.02 -6.80
N LYS A 8 -18.38 -13.57 -7.32
CA LYS A 8 -18.99 -14.80 -6.78
C LYS A 8 -18.10 -16.03 -6.89
N HIS A 9 -17.15 -16.03 -7.83
CA HIS A 9 -16.19 -17.10 -8.04
C HIS A 9 -14.77 -16.53 -8.19
N PHE A 10 -13.82 -17.07 -7.44
CA PHE A 10 -12.40 -16.76 -7.59
C PHE A 10 -11.81 -17.54 -8.76
N ASN A 11 -12.02 -17.01 -9.96
CA ASN A 11 -11.45 -17.55 -11.19
C ASN A 11 -10.33 -16.63 -11.72
N ASN A 12 -9.62 -17.12 -12.73
CA ASN A 12 -8.55 -16.36 -13.37
C ASN A 12 -9.04 -15.46 -14.52
N THR A 13 -10.36 -15.39 -14.74
CA THR A 13 -10.96 -14.65 -15.86
C THR A 13 -11.19 -13.18 -15.48
N TYR A 14 -10.16 -12.38 -15.72
CA TYR A 14 -10.24 -10.93 -15.50
C TYR A 14 -10.94 -10.20 -16.65
N SER A 15 -11.96 -9.40 -16.31
CA SER A 15 -12.81 -8.67 -17.27
C SER A 15 -12.62 -7.13 -17.25
N GLY A 16 -11.62 -6.64 -16.51
CA GLY A 16 -11.24 -5.22 -16.46
C GLY A 16 -10.16 -4.86 -17.48
N HIS A 17 -9.62 -3.63 -17.38
CA HIS A 17 -8.59 -3.13 -18.28
C HIS A 17 -7.23 -3.79 -18.03
N ARG A 18 -6.52 -4.24 -19.08
CA ARG A 18 -5.20 -4.91 -18.92
C ARG A 18 -4.16 -4.00 -18.26
N LEU A 19 -4.26 -2.68 -18.45
CA LEU A 19 -3.41 -1.70 -17.78
C LEU A 19 -3.55 -1.76 -16.25
N ALA A 20 -4.73 -2.07 -15.72
CA ALA A 20 -4.92 -2.20 -14.29
C ALA A 20 -4.16 -3.41 -13.70
N ILE A 21 -3.91 -4.46 -14.49
CA ILE A 21 -3.07 -5.59 -14.05
C ILE A 21 -1.61 -5.14 -13.93
N TRP A 22 -1.10 -4.41 -14.93
CA TRP A 22 0.27 -3.90 -14.92
C TRP A 22 0.52 -2.89 -13.81
N LEU A 23 -0.40 -1.94 -13.62
CA LEU A 23 -0.35 -1.02 -12.48
C LEU A 23 -0.42 -1.77 -11.15
N PHE A 24 -1.23 -2.83 -11.06
CA PHE A 24 -1.37 -3.59 -9.82
C PHE A 24 -0.08 -4.34 -9.51
N ALA A 25 0.54 -4.97 -10.52
CA ALA A 25 1.84 -5.62 -10.38
C ALA A 25 2.91 -4.63 -9.90
N LEU A 26 2.94 -3.42 -10.47
CA LEU A 26 3.88 -2.38 -10.06
C LEU A 26 3.65 -1.97 -8.59
N VAL A 27 2.41 -1.71 -8.19
CA VAL A 27 2.09 -1.33 -6.81
C VAL A 27 2.43 -2.47 -5.84
N VAL A 28 2.08 -3.72 -6.15
CA VAL A 28 2.39 -4.89 -5.31
C VAL A 28 3.91 -5.04 -5.11
N LEU A 29 4.71 -4.81 -6.16
CA LEU A 29 6.17 -4.81 -6.04
C LEU A 29 6.68 -3.68 -5.15
N MET A 30 6.14 -2.47 -5.30
CA MET A 30 6.48 -1.34 -4.43
C MET A 30 6.14 -1.64 -2.96
N GLU A 31 4.96 -2.18 -2.68
CA GLU A 31 4.55 -2.59 -1.34
C GLU A 31 5.46 -3.66 -0.75
N LEU A 32 5.86 -4.66 -1.54
CA LEU A 32 6.82 -5.68 -1.11
C LEU A 32 8.18 -5.06 -0.75
N SER A 33 8.71 -4.19 -1.61
CA SER A 33 9.98 -3.52 -1.35
C SER A 33 9.91 -2.64 -0.10
N MET A 34 8.84 -1.85 0.05
CA MET A 34 8.64 -0.98 1.20
C MET A 34 8.43 -1.75 2.50
N GLY A 35 7.57 -2.77 2.48
CA GLY A 35 7.31 -3.61 3.64
C GLY A 35 8.57 -4.35 4.10
N THR A 36 9.32 -4.93 3.16
CA THR A 36 10.58 -5.63 3.47
C THR A 36 11.63 -4.67 4.01
N ASN A 37 11.78 -3.49 3.41
CA ASN A 37 12.70 -2.46 3.91
C ASN A 37 12.29 -1.95 5.30
N SER A 38 10.99 -1.88 5.60
CA SER A 38 10.49 -1.51 6.93
C SER A 38 10.72 -2.59 8.00
N ILE A 39 10.98 -3.84 7.62
CA ILE A 39 11.33 -4.93 8.55
C ILE A 39 12.84 -4.98 8.78
N ILE A 40 13.63 -4.80 7.72
CA ILE A 40 15.11 -4.91 7.78
C ILE A 40 15.74 -3.61 8.32
N ASN A 41 15.27 -2.45 7.85
CA ASN A 41 15.83 -1.13 8.14
C ASN A 41 14.85 -0.24 8.91
N THR A 42 14.12 -0.83 9.86
CA THR A 42 13.01 -0.22 10.59
C THR A 42 13.34 1.16 11.17
N ARG A 43 14.49 1.27 11.85
CA ARG A 43 14.95 2.53 12.47
C ARG A 43 15.16 3.63 11.42
N THR A 44 15.81 3.28 10.31
CA THR A 44 16.08 4.22 9.22
C THR A 44 14.79 4.67 8.57
N VAL A 45 13.86 3.75 8.28
CA VAL A 45 12.56 4.07 7.66
C VAL A 45 11.74 4.99 8.56
N ALA A 46 11.66 4.68 9.86
CA ALA A 46 10.93 5.50 10.82
C ALA A 46 11.49 6.93 10.92
N MET A 47 12.82 7.10 11.00
CA MET A 47 13.44 8.43 11.14
C MET A 47 13.48 9.24 9.85
N SER A 48 13.59 8.58 8.69
CA SER A 48 13.69 9.26 7.39
C SER A 48 12.34 9.43 6.71
N ALA A 49 11.72 8.34 6.24
CA ALA A 49 10.50 8.37 5.45
C ALA A 49 9.30 8.90 6.25
N ASP A 50 9.22 8.53 7.53
CA ASP A 50 8.11 8.95 8.41
C ASP A 50 8.47 10.12 9.34
N GLY A 51 9.76 10.49 9.40
CA GLY A 51 10.24 11.63 10.17
C GLY A 51 10.04 11.45 11.68
N ILE A 52 10.02 10.24 12.22
CA ILE A 52 9.83 10.00 13.65
C ILE A 52 11.16 10.24 14.37
N PRO A 53 11.25 11.19 15.33
CA PRO A 53 12.49 11.50 16.02
C PRO A 53 12.76 10.46 17.12
N LEU A 54 13.16 9.24 16.74
CA LEU A 54 13.44 8.15 17.68
C LEU A 54 14.51 8.54 18.73
N ASP A 55 15.43 9.42 18.37
CA ASP A 55 16.50 9.91 19.27
C ASP A 55 15.98 10.84 20.38
N ARG A 56 14.74 11.36 20.25
CA ARG A 56 14.07 12.16 21.28
C ARG A 56 13.30 11.28 22.28
N TYR A 57 13.11 10.00 21.97
CA TYR A 57 12.45 9.05 22.86
C TYR A 57 13.46 8.41 23.81
N GLY A 58 13.03 8.06 25.03
CA GLY A 58 13.83 7.20 25.91
C GLY A 58 14.04 5.82 25.26
N ALA A 59 15.11 5.11 25.64
CA ALA A 59 15.53 3.86 25.00
C ALA A 59 14.37 2.84 24.83
N GLY A 60 13.60 2.59 25.90
CA GLY A 60 12.45 1.68 25.84
C GLY A 60 11.30 2.17 24.94
N GLY A 61 11.11 3.48 24.81
CA GLY A 61 10.12 4.07 23.91
C GLY A 61 10.52 3.94 22.44
N ALA A 62 11.80 4.17 22.13
CA ALA A 62 12.34 3.98 20.78
C ALA A 62 12.20 2.52 20.33
N ASP A 63 12.53 1.56 21.19
CA ASP A 63 12.44 0.13 20.88
C ASP A 63 11.00 -0.32 20.65
N ALA A 64 10.04 0.17 21.45
CA ALA A 64 8.62 -0.11 21.25
C ALA A 64 8.11 0.41 19.89
N VAL A 65 8.50 1.63 19.51
CA VAL A 65 8.12 2.20 18.20
C VAL A 65 8.74 1.40 17.06
N ILE A 66 10.01 1.00 17.18
CA ILE A 66 10.68 0.15 16.19
C ILE A 66 9.94 -1.19 16.06
N ALA A 67 9.59 -1.84 17.15
CA ALA A 67 8.84 -3.10 17.12
C ALA A 67 7.49 -2.95 16.40
N LEU A 68 6.72 -1.90 16.70
CA LEU A 68 5.45 -1.60 16.04
C LEU A 68 5.61 -1.34 14.54
N PHE A 69 6.67 -0.63 14.14
CA PHE A 69 6.98 -0.39 12.74
C PHE A 69 7.35 -1.67 11.99
N ALA A 70 8.11 -2.57 12.62
CA ALA A 70 8.44 -3.87 12.04
C ALA A 70 7.18 -4.74 11.85
N ILE A 71 6.28 -4.75 12.84
CA ILE A 71 4.99 -5.45 12.76
C ILE A 71 4.11 -4.86 11.64
N ALA A 72 4.04 -3.53 11.53
CA ALA A 72 3.31 -2.87 10.45
C ALA A 72 3.89 -3.20 9.07
N GLY A 73 5.22 -3.24 8.95
CA GLY A 73 5.94 -3.69 7.76
C GLY A 73 5.59 -5.13 7.39
N LEU A 74 5.53 -6.05 8.37
CA LEU A 74 5.14 -7.44 8.16
C LEU A 74 3.71 -7.57 7.61
N PHE A 75 2.75 -6.85 8.17
CA PHE A 75 1.37 -6.86 7.65
C PHE A 75 1.28 -6.34 6.22
N ARG A 76 2.08 -5.32 5.85
CA ARG A 76 2.19 -4.85 4.46
C ARG A 76 2.75 -5.92 3.54
N VAL A 77 3.83 -6.60 3.93
CA VAL A 77 4.41 -7.69 3.13
C VAL A 77 3.40 -8.82 2.93
N LEU A 78 2.69 -9.23 3.97
CA LEU A 78 1.68 -10.29 3.87
C LEU A 78 0.55 -9.89 2.91
N LEU A 79 0.07 -8.65 2.98
CA LEU A 79 -0.96 -8.16 2.05
C LEU A 79 -0.43 -8.08 0.60
N ALA A 80 0.82 -7.67 0.42
CA ALA A 80 1.44 -7.63 -0.90
C ALA A 80 1.64 -9.04 -1.48
N LEU A 81 2.00 -10.03 -0.67
CA LEU A 81 2.05 -11.44 -1.06
C LEU A 81 0.68 -11.98 -1.49
N GLN A 82 -0.40 -11.58 -0.82
CA GLN A 82 -1.77 -11.86 -1.28
C GLN A 82 -2.02 -11.23 -2.66
N GLY A 83 -1.52 -10.00 -2.90
CA GLY A 83 -1.55 -9.36 -4.21
C GLY A 83 -0.81 -10.17 -5.29
N VAL A 84 0.36 -10.73 -4.98
CA VAL A 84 1.09 -11.62 -5.89
C VAL A 84 0.28 -12.88 -6.20
N LEU A 85 -0.32 -13.51 -5.20
CA LEU A 85 -1.17 -14.68 -5.40
C LEU A 85 -2.37 -14.36 -6.31
N VAL A 86 -2.97 -13.18 -6.13
CA VAL A 86 -4.06 -12.67 -6.97
C VAL A 86 -3.60 -12.44 -8.41
N LEU A 87 -2.39 -11.92 -8.64
CA LEU A 87 -1.82 -11.74 -9.98
C LEU A 87 -1.58 -13.07 -10.72
N ILE A 88 -1.17 -14.11 -9.98
CA ILE A 88 -0.83 -15.41 -10.56
C ILE A 88 -2.09 -16.25 -10.81
N ARG A 89 -2.99 -16.35 -9.83
CA ARG A 89 -4.05 -17.38 -9.82
C ARG A 89 -5.47 -16.84 -9.75
N TYR A 90 -5.68 -15.69 -9.11
CA TYR A 90 -7.02 -15.19 -8.80
C TYR A 90 -7.27 -13.79 -9.37
N ARG A 91 -6.93 -13.58 -10.65
CA ARG A 91 -6.97 -12.23 -11.27
C ARG A 91 -8.34 -11.54 -11.18
N ALA A 92 -9.43 -12.28 -11.02
CA ALA A 92 -10.76 -11.69 -10.76
C ALA A 92 -10.81 -10.86 -9.45
N MET A 93 -9.92 -11.10 -8.48
CA MET A 93 -9.83 -10.37 -7.20
C MET A 93 -8.97 -9.10 -7.26
N ILE A 94 -8.37 -8.76 -8.40
CA ILE A 94 -7.58 -7.53 -8.56
C ILE A 94 -8.34 -6.27 -8.09
N PRO A 95 -9.63 -6.05 -8.45
CA PRO A 95 -10.36 -4.87 -7.99
C PRO A 95 -10.53 -4.83 -6.46
N PHE A 96 -10.69 -6.01 -5.83
CA PHE A 96 -10.79 -6.12 -4.37
C PHE A 96 -9.47 -5.78 -3.68
N MET A 97 -8.34 -6.23 -4.24
CA MET A 97 -7.02 -5.91 -3.69
C MET A 97 -6.66 -4.45 -3.81
N TYR A 98 -7.03 -3.80 -4.92
CA TYR A 98 -6.92 -2.35 -5.03
C TYR A 98 -7.68 -1.64 -3.90
N LEU A 99 -8.89 -2.09 -3.59
CA LEU A 99 -9.71 -1.52 -2.52
C LEU A 99 -9.05 -1.73 -1.15
N LEU A 100 -8.56 -2.94 -0.84
CA LEU A 100 -7.88 -3.19 0.44
C LEU A 100 -6.61 -2.34 0.60
N LEU A 101 -5.80 -2.23 -0.45
CA LEU A 101 -4.61 -1.38 -0.43
C LEU A 101 -4.96 0.10 -0.26
N LEU A 102 -6.03 0.57 -0.90
CA LEU A 102 -6.55 1.93 -0.72
C LEU A 102 -6.99 2.20 0.72
N ILE A 103 -7.78 1.29 1.30
CA ILE A 103 -8.23 1.37 2.68
C ILE A 103 -7.04 1.37 3.62
N LEU A 104 -6.03 0.53 3.38
CA LEU A 104 -4.83 0.49 4.20
C LEU A 104 -4.08 1.83 4.16
N HIS A 105 -3.87 2.40 2.97
CA HIS A 105 -3.14 3.66 2.81
C HIS A 105 -3.89 4.86 3.39
N LEU A 106 -5.17 4.98 3.05
CA LEU A 106 -6.03 6.06 3.53
C LEU A 106 -6.27 5.94 5.03
N GLY A 107 -6.54 4.73 5.53
CA GLY A 107 -6.72 4.44 6.95
C GLY A 107 -5.45 4.75 7.74
N SER A 108 -4.28 4.33 7.25
CA SER A 108 -2.99 4.66 7.89
C SER A 108 -2.77 6.17 7.98
N LYS A 109 -3.04 6.91 6.89
CA LYS A 109 -2.94 8.38 6.88
C LYS A 109 -3.95 9.03 7.83
N ALA A 110 -5.20 8.57 7.83
CA ALA A 110 -6.25 9.07 8.72
C ALA A 110 -5.89 8.86 10.19
N LEU A 111 -5.39 7.67 10.55
CA LEU A 111 -4.94 7.38 11.91
C LEU A 111 -3.80 8.29 12.36
N LEU A 112 -2.87 8.64 11.46
CA LEU A 112 -1.78 9.59 11.73
C LEU A 112 -2.26 11.05 11.82
N LEU A 113 -3.38 11.40 11.19
CA LEU A 113 -4.02 12.71 11.36
C LEU A 113 -4.74 12.81 12.71
N LEU A 114 -5.40 11.73 13.14
CA LEU A 114 -6.09 11.65 14.42
C LEU A 114 -5.12 11.55 15.61
N ASN A 115 -3.98 10.88 15.40
CA ASN A 115 -2.91 10.74 16.40
C ASN A 115 -1.64 11.40 15.85
N PRO A 116 -1.54 12.74 15.90
CA PRO A 116 -0.41 13.45 15.33
C PRO A 116 0.88 13.08 16.08
N VAL A 117 1.76 12.37 15.39
CA VAL A 117 3.11 12.06 15.87
C VAL A 117 4.00 13.27 15.62
N ALA A 118 4.79 13.66 16.61
CA ALA A 118 5.80 14.70 16.44
C ALA A 118 6.77 14.29 15.32
N LYS A 119 6.83 15.08 14.24
CA LYS A 119 7.75 14.84 13.13
C LYS A 119 9.01 15.66 13.32
N SER A 120 10.15 15.04 13.09
CA SER A 120 11.39 15.75 12.81
C SER A 120 11.19 16.55 11.52
N GLY A 121 11.67 17.79 11.48
CA GLY A 121 11.59 18.66 10.29
C GLY A 121 12.49 18.22 9.13
N VAL A 122 12.77 16.92 9.01
CA VAL A 122 13.71 16.35 8.05
C VAL A 122 13.06 16.35 6.66
N SER A 123 13.76 16.90 5.67
CA SER A 123 13.28 17.03 4.28
C SER A 123 12.92 15.68 3.63
N THR A 124 13.56 14.58 4.04
CA THR A 124 13.27 13.23 3.53
C THR A 124 11.89 12.72 3.95
N ALA A 125 11.32 13.22 5.06
CA ALA A 125 9.96 12.88 5.47
C ALA A 125 8.90 13.49 4.54
N GLN A 126 9.19 14.65 3.94
CA GLN A 126 8.35 15.26 2.92
C GLN A 126 8.34 14.39 1.65
N LEU A 127 9.52 13.88 1.23
CA LEU A 127 9.64 12.97 0.10
C LEU A 127 8.90 11.65 0.35
N GLY A 128 9.03 11.05 1.53
CA GLY A 128 8.27 9.85 1.92
C GLY A 128 6.76 10.08 1.84
N SER A 129 6.29 11.24 2.32
CA SER A 129 4.88 11.60 2.25
C SER A 129 4.37 11.75 0.82
N ALA A 130 5.14 12.37 -0.08
CA ALA A 130 4.81 12.55 -1.49
C ALA A 130 4.75 11.20 -2.22
N PHE A 131 5.68 10.29 -1.92
CA PHE A 131 5.68 8.94 -2.49
C PHE A 131 4.39 8.18 -2.12
N VAL A 132 3.96 8.25 -0.86
CA VAL A 132 2.69 7.63 -0.43
C VAL A 132 1.48 8.20 -1.18
N PHE A 133 1.44 9.51 -1.41
CA PHE A 133 0.37 10.11 -2.23
C PHE A 133 0.39 9.64 -3.68
N ALA A 134 1.58 9.43 -4.26
CA ALA A 134 1.71 8.87 -5.60
C ALA A 134 1.17 7.43 -5.67
N ILE A 135 1.45 6.59 -4.67
CA ILE A 135 0.87 5.23 -4.57
C ILE A 135 -0.66 5.31 -4.50
N ILE A 136 -1.22 6.17 -3.65
CA ILE A 136 -2.67 6.36 -3.53
C ILE A 136 -3.29 6.76 -4.88
N GLY A 137 -2.66 7.71 -5.59
CA GLY A 137 -3.09 8.11 -6.93
C GLY A 137 -3.08 6.94 -7.92
N MET A 138 -2.00 6.15 -7.93
CA MET A 138 -1.89 4.97 -8.78
C MET A 138 -2.94 3.90 -8.44
N LEU A 139 -3.20 3.68 -7.15
CA LEU A 139 -4.24 2.76 -6.68
C LEU A 139 -5.64 3.23 -7.10
N LEU A 140 -5.95 4.52 -7.01
CA LEU A 140 -7.22 5.08 -7.46
C LEU A 140 -7.41 4.90 -8.97
N ILE A 141 -6.38 5.24 -9.76
CA ILE A 141 -6.40 5.07 -11.22
C ILE A 141 -6.57 3.58 -11.57
N GLY A 142 -5.79 2.70 -10.94
CA GLY A 142 -5.87 1.25 -11.14
C GLY A 142 -7.23 0.68 -10.75
N PHE A 143 -7.82 1.13 -9.64
CA PHE A 143 -9.16 0.73 -9.20
C PHE A 143 -10.24 1.16 -10.20
N VAL A 144 -10.19 2.42 -10.66
CA VAL A 144 -11.13 2.95 -11.66
C VAL A 144 -10.99 2.17 -12.97
N LEU A 145 -9.77 1.99 -13.49
CA LEU A 145 -9.53 1.19 -14.69
C LEU A 145 -9.97 -0.28 -14.52
N SER A 146 -9.83 -0.83 -13.33
CA SER A 146 -10.25 -2.19 -13.04
C SER A 146 -11.77 -2.35 -12.98
N THR A 147 -12.51 -1.27 -12.73
CA THR A 147 -13.98 -1.26 -12.66
C THR A 147 -14.64 -0.79 -13.96
N LEU A 148 -13.92 -0.01 -14.78
CA LEU A 148 -14.38 0.44 -16.10
C LEU A 148 -14.43 -0.71 -17.12
N ASN A 149 -15.45 -0.68 -17.97
CA ASN A 149 -15.73 -1.73 -18.95
C ASN A 149 -14.81 -1.62 -20.17
N LYS A 150 -14.47 -2.77 -20.79
CA LYS A 150 -13.75 -2.79 -22.09
C LYS A 150 -14.55 -2.16 -23.24
N ALA A 151 -15.84 -1.87 -23.04
CA ALA A 151 -16.72 -1.26 -24.02
C ALA A 151 -16.36 0.19 -24.42
N ASN A 152 -15.48 0.88 -23.68
CA ASN A 152 -15.14 2.29 -23.92
C ASN A 152 -13.74 2.52 -24.50
N SER A 153 -13.06 1.49 -25.02
CA SER A 153 -11.82 1.70 -25.79
C SER A 153 -12.15 1.69 -27.28
N PRO A 154 -11.98 2.82 -28.02
CA PRO A 154 -11.83 2.75 -29.46
C PRO A 154 -10.56 1.93 -29.76
N GLY A 155 -10.68 1.04 -30.74
CA GLY A 155 -9.68 0.00 -31.06
C GLY A 155 -8.34 0.52 -31.53
#